data_AF-A0A6A6HKA7-F1
#
_entry.id   AF-A0A6A6HKA7-F1
#
_cell.length_a   1.000
_cell.length_b   1.000
_cell.length_c   1.000
_cell.angle_alpha   90.00
_cell.angle_beta   90.00
_cell.angle_gamma   90.00
#
_symmetry.space_group_name_H-M   'P 1'
#
loop_
_entity.id
_entity.type
_entity.pdbx_description
1 polymer ?
#
loop_
_entity_poly.entity_id
_entity_poly.type
_entity_poly.pdbx_seq_one_letter_code
_entity_poly.pdbx_strand_id
1 'polypeptide(L)'
;MDGVKENNEFSPLLEPQRDGDALRFASVLSPSTDENWEDREVGAQGEETKSSWYLFLLTITVGGSLQIAWSVELSNGSPFLLGLGLSKSLLALVWIAGPLSGTLVQPYVGIKSDRCRISWGRRKPFMIGGAIATSISLMALSWTRDIVGGFLSLFGADPASKGVKVTAIVWAVLFIYILDFSINVIQAAIRAFIVDCAPTHQQDDANAWAVKTSGVGNILGYLFGYVNLPNYVPFLGNTQFKCLCAISITVMLGTLAVSCTAIKERDPRLDGDLPPYQNGVIAFFKSMSRSVARLPTQISRVCQVQFAAWIGWFPFLFYITTYIGELYVEPFFAENPNMTPEEIDKTWEHATRIGTFALLIWGITTFVASVILPWLIVPAFEPPPKPSATPLTPTSMTTSSYFNLPSPSAKPSSSRSTFFHTHWARLTHLTSSLRIPSLTLRRLWLLSHLLFFACMWLTFLVRSTAAATVLVGLVGIPWAITNWAPFALISAEISKRDAIRRGVLRAPPTRDGERLARGEDDAHGADQAGVVLGIHNVALAAPQVIATLVSSAIFKALQKPRGSVGDESVAWVLRFGGVCALLAAWLTMRVGEEAEDLRGDAGEGREGAGRVH
;
A
#
# COMPACT_ATOMS: atom_id res chain seq x y z
N MET A 1 -51.49 -2.62 -61.68
CA MET A 1 -51.55 -1.32 -62.38
C MET A 1 -50.33 -0.53 -61.96
N ASP A 2 -49.28 -0.69 -62.75
CA ASP A 2 -48.39 0.35 -63.33
C ASP A 2 -48.39 1.71 -62.63
N GLY A 3 -47.27 2.38 -62.38
CA GLY A 3 -45.86 2.23 -62.73
C GLY A 3 -45.13 3.39 -62.03
N VAL A 4 -43.81 3.41 -61.93
CA VAL A 4 -42.96 4.28 -62.78
C VAL A 4 -41.47 4.04 -62.43
N LYS A 5 -40.71 3.69 -63.48
CA LYS A 5 -39.29 3.99 -63.83
C LYS A 5 -38.11 3.37 -63.05
N GLU A 6 -37.57 2.31 -63.66
CA GLU A 6 -36.16 2.12 -64.12
C GLU A 6 -35.32 3.43 -64.21
N ASN A 7 -34.03 3.51 -63.84
CA ASN A 7 -32.91 2.72 -64.38
C ASN A 7 -31.59 2.97 -63.63
N ASN A 8 -30.72 1.96 -63.74
CA ASN A 8 -29.25 1.94 -63.70
C ASN A 8 -28.50 2.09 -62.35
N GLU A 9 -27.48 1.30 -62.03
CA GLU A 9 -26.94 0.02 -62.55
C GLU A 9 -25.69 -0.30 -61.69
N PHE A 10 -25.34 -1.59 -61.59
CA PHE A 10 -24.09 -2.18 -61.09
C PHE A 10 -23.85 -2.32 -59.57
N SER A 11 -24.31 -3.47 -59.06
CA SER A 11 -23.46 -4.41 -58.30
C SER A 11 -22.93 -5.45 -59.30
N PRO A 12 -21.73 -6.04 -59.14
CA PRO A 12 -21.64 -7.34 -58.45
C PRO A 12 -20.30 -7.47 -57.66
N LEU A 13 -20.16 -8.17 -56.54
CA LEU A 13 -20.29 -9.63 -56.38
C LEU A 13 -20.31 -9.98 -54.87
N LEU A 14 -21.33 -10.75 -54.47
CA LEU A 14 -21.34 -11.70 -53.34
C LEU A 14 -20.54 -12.97 -53.75
N GLU A 15 -20.06 -13.87 -52.90
CA GLU A 15 -20.86 -14.76 -52.02
C GLU A 15 -19.99 -15.56 -51.02
N PRO A 16 -20.61 -16.24 -50.03
CA PRO A 16 -19.95 -16.95 -48.92
C PRO A 16 -19.67 -18.43 -49.24
N GLN A 17 -18.67 -19.05 -48.60
CA GLN A 17 -18.55 -20.52 -48.61
C GLN A 17 -18.04 -21.09 -47.28
N ARG A 18 -18.70 -22.18 -46.88
CA ARG A 18 -18.55 -22.96 -45.64
C ARG A 18 -17.52 -24.09 -45.82
N ASP A 19 -17.02 -24.55 -44.66
CA ASP A 19 -16.42 -25.85 -44.32
C ASP A 19 -14.96 -26.15 -44.69
N GLY A 20 -14.25 -26.70 -43.68
CA GLY A 20 -13.20 -27.70 -43.89
C GLY A 20 -11.83 -27.41 -43.27
N ASP A 21 -11.69 -27.74 -41.99
CA ASP A 21 -10.51 -28.26 -41.28
C ASP A 21 -9.05 -27.77 -41.53
N ALA A 22 -8.36 -27.75 -40.39
CA ALA A 22 -6.93 -28.01 -40.18
C ALA A 22 -5.93 -26.83 -40.24
N LEU A 23 -5.43 -26.52 -39.02
CA LEU A 23 -4.02 -26.24 -38.69
C LEU A 23 -3.31 -25.15 -39.51
N ARG A 24 -3.25 -23.94 -38.95
CA ARG A 24 -2.24 -22.95 -39.34
C ARG A 24 -1.36 -22.56 -38.15
N PHE A 25 -0.20 -23.20 -38.10
CA PHE A 25 1.02 -22.61 -37.55
C PHE A 25 1.29 -21.29 -38.28
N ALA A 26 1.30 -20.16 -37.56
CA ALA A 26 1.84 -18.92 -38.10
C ALA A 26 3.36 -18.93 -37.88
N SER A 27 4.05 -19.33 -38.95
CA SER A 27 5.50 -19.28 -39.10
C SER A 27 6.00 -17.84 -39.16
N VAL A 28 7.16 -17.67 -38.52
CA VAL A 28 8.11 -16.55 -38.68
C VAL A 28 8.40 -16.32 -40.16
N LEU A 29 8.21 -15.10 -40.67
CA LEU A 29 8.75 -14.65 -41.96
C LEU A 29 9.19 -13.18 -41.91
N SER A 30 10.39 -12.98 -42.45
CA SER A 30 11.18 -11.75 -42.57
C SER A 30 10.48 -10.61 -43.34
N PRO A 31 10.79 -9.33 -43.08
CA PRO A 31 10.30 -8.22 -43.89
C PRO A 31 11.31 -7.84 -44.97
N SER A 32 10.93 -7.99 -46.23
CA SER A 32 11.50 -7.18 -47.32
C SER A 32 10.38 -6.71 -48.23
N THR A 33 10.34 -5.39 -48.40
CA THR A 33 9.72 -4.63 -49.50
C THR A 33 8.22 -4.83 -49.69
N ASP A 34 7.43 -3.92 -49.11
CA ASP A 34 6.43 -3.17 -49.87
C ASP A 34 6.01 -1.90 -49.11
N GLU A 35 5.92 -0.82 -49.87
CA GLU A 35 5.70 0.56 -49.46
C GLU A 35 4.24 0.78 -49.05
N ASN A 36 3.99 0.87 -47.74
CA ASN A 36 2.85 1.61 -47.16
C ASN A 36 3.05 1.77 -45.64
N TRP A 37 4.13 2.46 -45.26
CA TRP A 37 4.47 2.75 -43.87
C TRP A 37 3.79 4.01 -43.32
N GLU A 38 3.17 4.85 -44.15
CA GLU A 38 2.61 6.12 -43.71
C GLU A 38 1.21 6.00 -43.05
N ASP A 39 0.44 4.94 -43.34
CA ASP A 39 -0.91 4.76 -42.74
C ASP A 39 -0.93 4.00 -41.41
N ARG A 40 0.24 3.55 -40.91
CA ARG A 40 0.36 2.88 -39.59
C ARG A 40 0.90 3.77 -38.47
N GLU A 41 1.21 5.03 -38.75
CA GLU A 41 1.72 5.98 -37.74
C GLU A 41 0.64 6.74 -36.97
N VAL A 42 -0.65 6.49 -37.20
CA VAL A 42 -1.74 7.12 -36.41
C VAL A 42 -1.90 6.52 -34.99
N GLY A 43 -1.17 5.45 -34.66
CA GLY A 43 -1.29 4.74 -33.38
C GLY A 43 -0.21 5.02 -32.32
N ALA A 44 0.86 5.75 -32.65
CA ALA A 44 2.00 5.97 -31.75
C ALA A 44 2.23 7.47 -31.49
N GLN A 45 1.18 8.18 -31.07
CA GLN A 45 1.39 9.43 -30.31
C GLN A 45 2.10 9.04 -29.01
N GLY A 46 3.40 9.33 -28.90
CA GLY A 46 4.13 9.19 -27.65
C GLY A 46 3.36 9.91 -26.54
N GLU A 47 3.08 9.21 -25.44
CA GLU A 47 2.28 9.74 -24.34
C GLU A 47 2.86 11.09 -23.87
N GLU A 48 2.05 12.15 -23.91
CA GLU A 48 2.51 13.48 -23.52
C GLU A 48 2.95 13.50 -22.05
N THR A 49 4.14 14.04 -21.82
CA THR A 49 4.71 14.26 -20.49
C THR A 49 3.81 15.23 -19.71
N LYS A 50 3.28 14.80 -18.55
CA LYS A 50 2.42 15.62 -17.71
C LYS A 50 3.25 16.45 -16.71
N SER A 51 2.67 17.55 -16.23
CA SER A 51 3.34 18.44 -15.27
C SER A 51 3.38 17.82 -13.88
N SER A 52 4.35 18.23 -13.06
CA SER A 52 4.42 17.80 -11.65
C SER A 52 3.17 18.20 -10.84
N TRP A 53 2.50 19.30 -11.24
CA TRP A 53 1.23 19.71 -10.63
C TRP A 53 0.09 18.75 -10.95
N TYR A 54 0.05 18.22 -12.18
CA TYR A 54 -0.90 17.18 -12.55
C TYR A 54 -0.69 15.91 -11.71
N LEU A 55 0.57 15.47 -11.52
CA LEU A 55 0.90 14.32 -10.68
C LEU A 55 0.53 14.55 -9.20
N PHE A 56 0.71 15.77 -8.71
CA PHE A 56 0.24 16.13 -7.37
C PHE A 56 -1.28 16.05 -7.25
N LEU A 57 -2.03 16.63 -8.20
CA LEU A 57 -3.51 16.55 -8.21
C LEU A 57 -4.02 15.11 -8.40
N LEU A 58 -3.26 14.26 -9.07
CA LEU A 58 -3.55 12.83 -9.23
C LEU A 58 -3.42 12.07 -7.92
N THR A 59 -2.46 12.47 -7.10
CA THR A 59 -2.08 11.76 -5.88
C THR A 59 -2.60 12.43 -4.60
N ILE A 60 -3.26 13.59 -4.70
CA ILE A 60 -3.81 14.32 -3.56
C ILE A 60 -4.85 13.49 -2.79
N THR A 61 -5.56 12.59 -3.47
CA THR A 61 -6.55 11.68 -2.88
C THR A 61 -5.90 10.61 -2.00
N VAL A 62 -4.65 10.22 -2.28
CA VAL A 62 -3.88 9.31 -1.41
C VAL A 62 -3.71 9.97 -0.05
N GLY A 63 -3.23 11.21 -0.01
CA GLY A 63 -3.02 11.95 1.24
C GLY A 63 -4.33 12.35 1.93
N GLY A 64 -5.24 12.99 1.20
CA GLY A 64 -6.41 13.63 1.81
C GLY A 64 -7.61 12.73 2.04
N SER A 65 -7.85 11.74 1.17
CA SER A 65 -8.98 10.81 1.31
C SER A 65 -8.55 9.54 2.03
N LEU A 66 -7.53 8.86 1.53
CA LEU A 66 -7.15 7.55 2.03
C LEU A 66 -6.42 7.65 3.39
N GLN A 67 -5.35 8.45 3.47
CA GLN A 67 -4.54 8.48 4.70
C GLN A 67 -5.22 9.17 5.87
N ILE A 68 -6.04 10.19 5.64
CA ILE A 68 -6.80 10.80 6.74
C ILE A 68 -7.78 9.79 7.34
N ALA A 69 -8.50 9.01 6.52
CA ALA A 69 -9.38 7.96 7.01
C ALA A 69 -8.62 6.91 7.87
N TRP A 70 -7.50 6.40 7.35
CA TRP A 70 -6.63 5.50 8.12
C TRP A 70 -6.09 6.14 9.40
N SER A 71 -5.74 7.42 9.37
CA SER A 71 -5.23 8.12 10.57
C SER A 71 -6.27 8.17 11.68
N VAL A 72 -7.55 8.40 11.37
CA VAL A 72 -8.65 8.39 12.36
C VAL A 72 -8.83 7.00 12.93
N GLU A 73 -8.84 5.99 12.06
CA GLU A 73 -9.05 4.61 12.46
C GLU A 73 -7.92 4.09 13.36
N LEU A 74 -6.67 4.25 12.95
CA LEU A 74 -5.49 3.81 13.71
C LEU A 74 -5.34 4.57 15.04
N SER A 75 -5.72 5.85 15.06
CA SER A 75 -5.53 6.67 16.25
C SER A 75 -6.67 6.55 17.27
N ASN A 76 -7.92 6.49 16.81
CA ASN A 76 -9.11 6.59 17.65
C ASN A 76 -10.03 5.36 17.59
N GLY A 77 -9.88 4.45 16.62
CA GLY A 77 -10.77 3.29 16.48
C GLY A 77 -10.79 2.38 17.71
N SER A 78 -9.60 1.97 18.18
CA SER A 78 -9.48 1.12 19.36
C SER A 78 -9.95 1.83 20.65
N PRO A 79 -9.48 3.05 20.98
CA PRO A 79 -9.99 3.80 22.13
C PRO A 79 -11.50 4.02 22.11
N PHE A 80 -12.10 4.30 20.94
CA PHE A 80 -13.54 4.51 20.81
C PHE A 80 -14.35 3.24 21.12
N LEU A 81 -13.97 2.09 20.57
CA LEU A 81 -14.66 0.82 20.81
C LEU A 81 -14.55 0.37 22.28
N LEU A 82 -13.38 0.55 22.89
CA LEU A 82 -13.21 0.34 24.34
C LEU A 82 -14.04 1.35 25.14
N GLY A 83 -14.14 2.58 24.63
CA GLY A 83 -15.02 3.67 25.06
C GLY A 83 -16.49 3.23 25.20
N LEU A 84 -17.00 2.45 24.25
CA LEU A 84 -18.36 1.93 24.24
C LEU A 84 -18.59 0.76 25.21
N GLY A 85 -17.53 0.20 25.80
CA GLY A 85 -17.59 -0.91 26.75
C GLY A 85 -17.26 -2.28 26.14
N LEU A 86 -16.69 -2.32 24.93
CA LEU A 86 -16.18 -3.55 24.33
C LEU A 86 -14.94 -4.04 25.11
N SER A 87 -14.78 -5.36 25.28
CA SER A 87 -13.53 -5.90 25.82
C SER A 87 -12.42 -5.88 24.77
N LYS A 88 -11.13 -5.85 25.18
CA LYS A 88 -10.00 -5.91 24.25
C LYS A 88 -9.96 -7.24 23.48
N SER A 89 -10.44 -8.32 24.09
CA SER A 89 -10.56 -9.62 23.41
C SER A 89 -11.53 -9.56 22.22
N LEU A 90 -12.69 -8.92 22.40
CA LEU A 90 -13.65 -8.69 21.30
C LEU A 90 -13.12 -7.63 20.34
N LEU A 91 -12.43 -6.60 20.83
CA LEU A 91 -11.81 -5.56 20.00
C LEU A 91 -10.90 -6.17 18.97
N ALA A 92 -10.04 -7.12 19.40
CA ALA A 92 -9.20 -7.86 18.49
C ALA A 92 -10.05 -8.51 17.38
N LEU A 93 -11.09 -9.28 17.73
CA LEU A 93 -11.94 -9.96 16.74
C LEU A 93 -12.63 -8.99 15.76
N VAL A 94 -13.00 -7.79 16.19
CA VAL A 94 -13.56 -6.76 15.31
C VAL A 94 -12.56 -6.36 14.22
N TRP A 95 -11.28 -6.26 14.57
CA TRP A 95 -10.22 -5.93 13.62
C TRP A 95 -9.87 -7.06 12.63
N ILE A 96 -10.59 -8.19 12.61
CA ILE A 96 -10.55 -9.14 11.48
C ILE A 96 -11.12 -8.50 10.19
N ALA A 97 -11.94 -7.45 10.32
CA ALA A 97 -12.51 -6.73 9.20
C ALA A 97 -11.47 -6.15 8.22
N GLY A 98 -10.40 -5.51 8.72
CA GLY A 98 -9.30 -4.99 7.91
C GLY A 98 -8.62 -6.06 7.02
N PRO A 99 -8.10 -7.16 7.59
CA PRO A 99 -7.51 -8.27 6.83
C PRO A 99 -8.47 -8.90 5.81
N LEU A 100 -9.72 -9.13 6.21
CA LEU A 100 -10.76 -9.73 5.38
C LEU A 100 -11.10 -8.84 4.18
N SER A 101 -11.20 -7.53 4.42
CA SER A 101 -11.47 -6.56 3.37
C SER A 101 -10.27 -6.42 2.41
N GLY A 102 -9.04 -6.38 2.92
CA GLY A 102 -7.83 -6.33 2.10
C GLY A 102 -7.70 -7.53 1.16
N THR A 103 -8.00 -8.74 1.64
CA THR A 103 -7.93 -9.97 0.84
C THR A 103 -9.07 -10.09 -0.17
N LEU A 104 -10.32 -9.80 0.22
CA LEU A 104 -11.49 -10.08 -0.63
C LEU A 104 -11.97 -8.87 -1.44
N VAL A 105 -12.01 -7.68 -0.82
CA VAL A 105 -12.61 -6.49 -1.42
C VAL A 105 -11.69 -5.89 -2.47
N GLN A 106 -10.37 -5.84 -2.24
CA GLN A 106 -9.45 -5.25 -3.22
C GLN A 106 -9.46 -5.99 -4.58
N PRO A 107 -9.36 -7.34 -4.66
CA PRO A 107 -9.46 -8.04 -5.94
C PRO A 107 -10.85 -7.93 -6.58
N TYR A 108 -11.91 -7.96 -5.77
CA TYR A 108 -13.28 -7.80 -6.26
C TYR A 108 -13.49 -6.44 -6.92
N VAL A 109 -13.06 -5.36 -6.26
CA VAL A 109 -13.13 -4.00 -6.78
C VAL A 109 -12.26 -3.85 -8.02
N GLY A 110 -11.07 -4.46 -8.06
CA GLY A 110 -10.22 -4.48 -9.26
C GLY A 110 -10.99 -5.02 -10.47
N ILE A 111 -11.47 -6.26 -10.39
CA ILE A 111 -12.19 -6.94 -11.49
C ILE A 111 -13.46 -6.16 -11.89
N LYS A 112 -14.20 -5.63 -10.91
CA LYS A 112 -15.46 -4.91 -11.17
C LYS A 112 -15.22 -3.52 -11.75
N SER A 113 -14.17 -2.83 -11.30
CA SER A 113 -13.82 -1.50 -11.82
C SER A 113 -13.19 -1.55 -13.20
N ASP A 114 -12.43 -2.60 -13.54
CA ASP A 114 -11.91 -2.82 -14.90
C ASP A 114 -13.02 -2.91 -15.95
N ARG A 115 -14.20 -3.42 -15.54
CA ARG A 115 -15.37 -3.63 -16.42
C ARG A 115 -16.36 -2.47 -16.39
N CYS A 116 -16.07 -1.41 -15.65
CA CYS A 116 -16.97 -0.28 -15.52
C CYS A 116 -16.91 0.60 -16.77
N ARG A 117 -18.05 0.81 -17.44
CA ARG A 117 -18.16 1.59 -18.68
C ARG A 117 -18.98 2.87 -18.53
N ILE A 118 -18.72 3.64 -17.48
CA ILE A 118 -19.40 4.92 -17.28
C ILE A 118 -18.62 6.03 -17.99
N SER A 119 -19.35 6.98 -18.59
CA SER A 119 -18.84 8.08 -19.42
C SER A 119 -17.76 8.95 -18.78
N TRP A 120 -17.81 9.13 -17.45
CA TRP A 120 -16.87 9.94 -16.70
C TRP A 120 -15.63 9.19 -16.18
N GLY A 121 -15.50 7.90 -16.50
CA GLY A 121 -14.36 7.07 -16.11
C GLY A 121 -14.73 5.72 -15.50
N ARG A 122 -13.78 4.76 -15.52
CA ARG A 122 -13.94 3.42 -14.97
C ARG A 122 -13.61 3.34 -13.48
N ARG A 123 -12.67 4.16 -12.98
CA ARG A 123 -12.23 4.13 -11.56
C ARG A 123 -13.02 5.06 -10.65
N LYS A 124 -13.35 6.27 -11.13
CA LYS A 124 -14.03 7.30 -10.32
C LYS A 124 -15.32 6.84 -9.61
N PRO A 125 -16.20 6.02 -10.20
CA PRO A 125 -17.41 5.55 -9.52
C PRO A 125 -17.10 4.78 -8.22
N PHE A 126 -16.02 4.00 -8.20
CA PHE A 126 -15.61 3.23 -7.03
C PHE A 126 -14.95 4.12 -5.97
N MET A 127 -14.17 5.11 -6.40
CA MET A 127 -13.60 6.12 -5.49
C MET A 127 -14.71 6.92 -4.79
N ILE A 128 -15.69 7.40 -5.55
CA ILE A 128 -16.82 8.18 -5.03
C ILE A 128 -17.73 7.30 -4.15
N GLY A 129 -18.10 6.11 -4.61
CA GLY A 129 -18.91 5.18 -3.84
C GLY A 129 -18.25 4.78 -2.52
N GLY A 130 -16.95 4.47 -2.55
CA GLY A 130 -16.16 4.18 -1.36
C GLY A 130 -16.08 5.37 -0.40
N ALA A 131 -15.88 6.59 -0.91
CA ALA A 131 -15.81 7.80 -0.09
C ALA A 131 -17.16 8.15 0.55
N ILE A 132 -18.27 7.96 -0.15
CA ILE A 132 -19.62 8.14 0.42
C ILE A 132 -19.85 7.11 1.53
N ALA A 133 -19.56 5.84 1.28
CA ALA A 133 -19.72 4.78 2.28
C ALA A 133 -18.82 5.00 3.52
N THR A 134 -17.58 5.44 3.32
CA THR A 134 -16.65 5.84 4.39
C THR A 134 -17.21 7.03 5.17
N SER A 135 -17.76 8.04 4.49
CA SER A 135 -18.34 9.23 5.14
C SER A 135 -19.55 8.89 6.01
N ILE A 136 -20.45 8.05 5.48
CA ILE A 136 -21.61 7.56 6.23
C ILE A 136 -21.15 6.76 7.46
N SER A 137 -20.13 5.91 7.30
CA SER A 137 -19.61 5.09 8.39
C SER A 137 -18.96 5.92 9.49
N LEU A 138 -18.11 6.89 9.14
CA LEU A 138 -17.49 7.80 10.12
C LEU A 138 -18.54 8.63 10.87
N MET A 139 -19.59 9.07 10.19
CA MET A 139 -20.70 9.81 10.83
C MET A 139 -21.53 8.90 11.74
N ALA A 140 -21.86 7.68 11.31
CA ALA A 140 -22.57 6.70 12.13
C ALA A 140 -21.78 6.29 13.39
N LEU A 141 -20.44 6.19 13.28
CA LEU A 141 -19.56 5.90 14.41
C LEU A 141 -19.49 7.08 15.39
N SER A 142 -19.24 8.28 14.91
CA SER A 142 -19.07 9.47 15.77
C SER A 142 -20.33 9.86 16.55
N TRP A 143 -21.52 9.54 16.04
CA TRP A 143 -22.81 9.73 16.72
C TRP A 143 -23.44 8.43 17.25
N THR A 144 -22.68 7.34 17.40
CA THR A 144 -23.25 6.04 17.82
C THR A 144 -24.08 6.11 19.10
N ARG A 145 -23.56 6.74 20.17
CA ARG A 145 -24.26 6.86 21.45
C ARG A 145 -25.57 7.65 21.31
N ASP A 146 -25.56 8.72 20.51
CA ASP A 146 -26.73 9.59 20.32
C ASP A 146 -27.79 8.94 19.43
N ILE A 147 -27.39 8.30 18.32
CA ILE A 147 -28.30 7.65 17.37
C ILE A 147 -29.00 6.48 18.05
N VAL A 148 -28.24 5.60 18.69
CA VAL A 148 -28.81 4.39 19.33
C VAL A 148 -29.58 4.74 20.59
N GLY A 149 -29.04 5.64 21.42
CA GLY A 149 -29.72 6.12 22.62
C GLY A 149 -31.02 6.84 22.29
N GLY A 150 -30.99 7.76 21.33
CA GLY A 150 -32.17 8.49 20.85
C GLY A 150 -33.22 7.55 20.27
N PHE A 151 -32.84 6.66 19.36
CA PHE A 151 -33.77 5.71 18.75
C PHE A 151 -34.43 4.78 19.78
N LEU A 152 -33.65 4.20 20.70
CA LEU A 152 -34.20 3.29 21.71
C LEU A 152 -34.99 4.02 22.81
N SER A 153 -34.68 5.29 23.10
CA SER A 153 -35.46 6.10 24.03
C SER A 153 -36.89 6.34 23.53
N LEU A 154 -37.13 6.39 22.21
CA LEU A 154 -38.47 6.46 21.62
C LEU A 154 -39.33 5.23 21.95
N PHE A 155 -38.71 4.09 22.26
CA PHE A 155 -39.38 2.85 22.66
C PHE A 155 -39.42 2.67 24.19
N GLY A 156 -39.09 3.71 24.97
CA GLY A 156 -39.11 3.67 26.43
C GLY A 156 -37.93 2.93 27.07
N ALA A 157 -36.85 2.67 26.32
CA ALA A 157 -35.65 2.06 26.89
C ALA A 157 -34.82 3.08 27.68
N ASP A 158 -34.42 2.72 28.91
CA ASP A 158 -33.49 3.51 29.72
C ASP A 158 -32.10 3.57 29.03
N PRO A 159 -31.53 4.76 28.80
CA PRO A 159 -30.18 4.93 28.25
C PRO A 159 -29.07 4.17 29.00
N ALA A 160 -29.26 3.91 30.30
CA ALA A 160 -28.28 3.18 31.12
C ALA A 160 -28.43 1.64 31.01
N SER A 161 -29.50 1.16 30.37
CA SER A 161 -29.79 -0.27 30.23
C SER A 161 -28.68 -1.03 29.51
N LYS A 162 -28.43 -2.26 29.95
CA LYS A 162 -27.52 -3.20 29.28
C LYS A 162 -27.91 -3.41 27.81
N GLY A 163 -29.20 -3.39 27.48
CA GLY A 163 -29.69 -3.54 26.11
C GLY A 163 -29.19 -2.42 25.19
N VAL A 164 -29.33 -1.16 25.61
CA VAL A 164 -28.88 0.02 24.84
C VAL A 164 -27.37 -0.04 24.60
N LYS A 165 -26.58 -0.41 25.61
CA LYS A 165 -25.12 -0.57 25.49
C LYS A 165 -24.73 -1.66 24.49
N VAL A 166 -25.38 -2.82 24.54
CA VAL A 166 -25.12 -3.92 23.59
C VAL A 166 -25.50 -3.51 22.16
N THR A 167 -26.65 -2.85 21.97
CA THR A 167 -27.05 -2.36 20.65
C THR A 167 -26.08 -1.31 20.11
N ALA A 168 -25.58 -0.41 20.94
CA ALA A 168 -24.58 0.59 20.55
C ALA A 168 -23.26 -0.07 20.12
N ILE A 169 -22.84 -1.12 20.83
CA ILE A 169 -21.67 -1.92 20.45
C ILE A 169 -21.89 -2.61 19.10
N VAL A 170 -23.02 -3.31 18.91
CA VAL A 170 -23.32 -4.00 17.64
C VAL A 170 -23.37 -3.01 16.47
N TRP A 171 -23.98 -1.85 16.68
CA TRP A 171 -23.99 -0.76 15.70
C TRP A 171 -22.58 -0.28 15.35
N ALA A 172 -21.74 -0.01 16.35
CA ALA A 172 -20.36 0.42 16.11
C ALA A 172 -19.54 -0.65 15.38
N VAL A 173 -19.66 -1.93 15.76
CA VAL A 173 -18.96 -3.03 15.08
C VAL A 173 -19.39 -3.14 13.62
N LEU A 174 -20.69 -3.06 13.33
CA LEU A 174 -21.20 -3.08 11.96
C LEU A 174 -20.59 -1.95 11.12
N PHE A 175 -20.56 -0.72 11.65
CA PHE A 175 -20.02 0.42 10.90
C PHE A 175 -18.49 0.45 10.83
N ILE A 176 -17.76 -0.16 11.77
CA ILE A 176 -16.32 -0.43 11.63
C ILE A 176 -16.08 -1.36 10.43
N TYR A 177 -16.87 -2.42 10.29
CA TYR A 177 -16.75 -3.34 9.14
C TYR A 177 -17.03 -2.64 7.81
N ILE A 178 -18.09 -1.81 7.76
CA ILE A 178 -18.41 -1.03 6.56
C ILE A 178 -17.31 -0.01 6.27
N LEU A 179 -16.75 0.63 7.31
CA LEU A 179 -15.63 1.57 7.20
C LEU A 179 -14.41 0.89 6.56
N ASP A 180 -13.96 -0.23 7.13
CA ASP A 180 -12.82 -1.03 6.65
C ASP A 180 -12.99 -1.44 5.18
N PHE A 181 -14.18 -1.94 4.84
CA PHE A 181 -14.49 -2.38 3.49
C PHE A 181 -14.44 -1.20 2.52
N SER A 182 -14.99 -0.06 2.92
CA SER A 182 -15.04 1.16 2.11
C SER A 182 -13.67 1.79 1.90
N ILE A 183 -12.82 1.84 2.93
CA ILE A 183 -11.44 2.33 2.84
C ILE A 183 -10.64 1.45 1.88
N ASN A 184 -10.82 0.13 1.92
CA ASN A 184 -10.16 -0.77 0.98
C ASN A 184 -10.65 -0.61 -0.47
N VAL A 185 -11.94 -0.29 -0.69
CA VAL A 185 -12.46 0.08 -2.03
C VAL A 185 -11.75 1.33 -2.54
N ILE A 186 -11.68 2.39 -1.72
CA ILE A 186 -11.00 3.64 -2.07
C ILE A 186 -9.53 3.38 -2.38
N GLN A 187 -8.84 2.60 -1.54
CA GLN A 187 -7.42 2.27 -1.71
C GLN A 187 -7.15 1.57 -3.04
N ALA A 188 -7.94 0.54 -3.37
CA ALA A 188 -7.79 -0.19 -4.62
C ALA A 188 -8.07 0.71 -5.83
N ALA A 189 -9.14 1.51 -5.77
CA ALA A 189 -9.54 2.39 -6.86
C ALA A 189 -8.54 3.53 -7.11
N ILE A 190 -8.03 4.18 -6.05
CA ILE A 190 -7.02 5.25 -6.17
C ILE A 190 -5.72 4.72 -6.78
N ARG A 191 -5.24 3.55 -6.32
CA ARG A 191 -4.00 2.96 -6.87
C ARG A 191 -4.13 2.68 -8.37
N ALA A 192 -5.24 2.07 -8.79
CA ALA A 192 -5.51 1.82 -10.20
C ALA A 192 -5.67 3.15 -10.98
N PHE A 193 -6.33 4.14 -10.39
CA PHE A 193 -6.52 5.46 -11.00
C PHE A 193 -5.19 6.20 -11.27
N ILE A 194 -4.22 6.11 -10.36
CA ILE A 194 -2.88 6.70 -10.55
C ILE A 194 -2.17 6.05 -11.74
N VAL A 195 -2.16 4.72 -11.81
CA VAL A 195 -1.50 3.98 -12.90
C VAL A 195 -2.19 4.22 -14.24
N ASP A 196 -3.52 4.31 -14.25
CA ASP A 196 -4.32 4.51 -15.46
C ASP A 196 -4.19 5.93 -16.05
N CYS A 197 -3.94 6.93 -15.21
CA CYS A 197 -3.87 8.34 -15.63
C CYS A 197 -2.44 8.88 -15.77
N ALA A 198 -1.44 8.22 -15.17
CA ALA A 198 -0.05 8.60 -15.31
C ALA A 198 0.56 8.00 -16.59
N PRO A 199 1.25 8.81 -17.42
CA PRO A 199 2.02 8.28 -18.55
C PRO A 199 3.01 7.22 -18.09
N THR A 200 3.20 6.18 -18.90
CA THR A 200 4.05 5.02 -18.60
C THR A 200 5.48 5.40 -18.22
N HIS A 201 6.05 6.45 -18.84
CA HIS A 201 7.39 6.97 -18.50
C HIS A 201 7.44 7.83 -17.23
N GLN A 202 6.29 8.24 -16.68
CA GLN A 202 6.17 9.05 -15.45
C GLN A 202 5.50 8.30 -14.28
N GLN A 203 5.22 7.00 -14.42
CA GLN A 203 4.60 6.22 -13.34
C GLN A 203 5.45 6.21 -12.07
N ASP A 204 6.77 6.24 -12.20
CA ASP A 204 7.71 6.30 -11.08
C ASP A 204 7.60 7.65 -10.34
N ASP A 205 7.50 8.76 -11.07
CA ASP A 205 7.27 10.10 -10.51
C ASP A 205 5.89 10.20 -9.85
N ALA A 206 4.86 9.61 -10.45
CA ALA A 206 3.51 9.56 -9.91
C ALA A 206 3.47 8.79 -8.58
N ASN A 207 4.14 7.63 -8.53
CA ASN A 207 4.27 6.84 -7.31
C ASN A 207 5.07 7.59 -6.22
N ALA A 208 6.14 8.31 -6.59
CA ALA A 208 6.88 9.14 -5.65
C ALA A 208 6.02 10.28 -5.08
N TRP A 209 5.18 10.91 -5.90
CA TRP A 209 4.19 11.88 -5.44
C TRP A 209 3.16 11.26 -4.49
N ALA A 210 2.67 10.05 -4.78
CA ALA A 210 1.74 9.33 -3.92
C ALA A 210 2.33 9.04 -2.53
N VAL A 211 3.60 8.62 -2.45
CA VAL A 211 4.29 8.40 -1.17
C VAL A 211 4.43 9.72 -0.38
N LYS A 212 4.77 10.82 -1.06
CA LYS A 212 4.88 12.14 -0.42
C LYS A 212 3.55 12.64 0.12
N THR A 213 2.49 12.61 -0.70
CA THR A 213 1.16 13.06 -0.28
C THR A 213 0.60 12.17 0.83
N SER A 214 0.88 10.88 0.78
CA SER A 214 0.56 9.93 1.86
C SER A 214 1.22 10.32 3.18
N GLY A 215 2.52 10.62 3.17
CA GLY A 215 3.24 11.04 4.39
C GLY A 215 2.69 12.33 4.98
N VAL A 216 2.41 13.33 4.13
CA VAL A 216 1.77 14.58 4.57
C VAL A 216 0.38 14.32 5.15
N GLY A 217 -0.42 13.46 4.52
CA GLY A 217 -1.75 13.06 5.02
C GLY A 217 -1.71 12.46 6.42
N ASN A 218 -0.77 11.55 6.68
CA ASN A 218 -0.57 10.95 8.00
C ASN A 218 -0.19 11.99 9.06
N ILE A 219 0.76 12.88 8.75
CA ILE A 219 1.19 13.94 9.66
C ILE A 219 0.01 14.85 10.01
N LEU A 220 -0.76 15.30 9.00
CA LEU A 220 -1.93 16.15 9.24
C LEU A 220 -3.03 15.43 10.03
N GLY A 221 -3.30 14.17 9.71
CA GLY A 221 -4.28 13.35 10.41
C GLY A 221 -3.97 13.21 11.91
N TYR A 222 -2.72 12.87 12.25
CA TYR A 222 -2.28 12.75 13.64
C TYR A 222 -2.17 14.10 14.35
N LEU A 223 -1.83 15.17 13.63
CA LEU A 223 -1.86 16.53 14.17
C LEU A 223 -3.29 16.93 14.57
N PHE A 224 -4.29 16.72 13.71
CA PHE A 224 -5.69 16.96 14.05
C PHE A 224 -6.18 16.06 15.19
N GLY A 225 -5.69 14.82 15.25
CA GLY A 225 -5.97 13.92 16.38
C GLY A 225 -5.39 14.39 17.72
N TYR A 226 -4.30 15.16 17.72
CA TYR A 226 -3.63 15.66 18.93
C TYR A 226 -4.24 16.97 19.46
N VAL A 227 -4.50 17.91 18.56
CA VAL A 227 -5.08 19.23 18.90
C VAL A 227 -6.46 19.04 19.51
N ASN A 228 -6.79 19.80 20.57
CA ASN A 228 -8.12 19.76 21.18
C ASN A 228 -9.17 20.42 20.27
N LEU A 229 -9.73 19.65 19.33
CA LEU A 229 -10.63 20.17 18.29
C LEU A 229 -11.91 20.79 18.85
N PRO A 230 -12.59 20.23 19.85
CA PRO A 230 -13.79 20.82 20.44
C PRO A 230 -13.62 22.28 20.89
N ASN A 231 -12.41 22.68 21.33
CA ASN A 231 -12.13 24.06 21.74
C ASN A 231 -12.02 25.03 20.56
N TYR A 232 -11.58 24.58 19.38
CA TYR A 232 -11.37 25.43 18.21
C TYR A 232 -12.53 25.42 17.24
N VAL A 233 -13.22 24.28 17.11
CA VAL A 233 -14.32 24.06 16.16
C VAL A 233 -15.55 23.45 16.87
N PRO A 234 -16.12 24.14 17.87
CA PRO A 234 -17.24 23.62 18.66
C PRO A 234 -18.50 23.37 17.82
N PHE A 235 -18.64 24.02 16.67
CA PHE A 235 -19.77 23.83 15.77
C PHE A 235 -19.78 22.45 15.07
N LEU A 236 -18.64 21.75 15.02
CA LEU A 236 -18.53 20.42 14.38
C LEU A 236 -18.90 19.27 15.33
N GLY A 237 -18.83 19.48 16.64
CA GLY A 237 -19.15 18.45 17.61
C GLY A 237 -18.65 18.75 19.02
N ASN A 238 -19.20 18.01 19.97
CA ASN A 238 -18.90 18.20 21.40
C ASN A 238 -17.76 17.29 21.90
N THR A 239 -17.27 16.36 21.07
CA THR A 239 -16.21 15.41 21.44
C THR A 239 -15.10 15.42 20.40
N GLN A 240 -13.88 15.07 20.83
CA GLN A 240 -12.72 15.01 19.93
C GLN A 240 -12.99 14.12 18.71
N PHE A 241 -13.59 12.94 18.91
CA PHE A 241 -13.88 11.99 17.85
C PHE A 241 -14.90 12.52 16.83
N LYS A 242 -15.94 13.25 17.27
CA LYS A 242 -16.93 13.87 16.36
C LYS A 242 -16.29 14.92 15.46
N CYS A 243 -15.52 15.84 16.04
CA CYS A 243 -14.81 16.87 15.27
C CYS A 243 -13.83 16.24 14.29
N LEU A 244 -13.07 15.22 14.72
CA LEU A 244 -12.08 14.54 13.88
C LEU A 244 -12.73 13.82 12.69
N CYS A 245 -13.83 13.10 12.90
CA CYS A 245 -14.60 12.47 11.83
C CYS A 245 -15.16 13.51 10.85
N ALA A 246 -15.71 14.63 11.32
CA ALA A 246 -16.26 15.68 10.47
C ALA A 246 -15.20 16.36 9.58
N ILE A 247 -14.02 16.67 10.14
CA ILE A 247 -12.87 17.19 9.38
C ILE A 247 -12.42 16.16 8.35
N SER A 248 -12.33 14.89 8.75
CA SER A 248 -11.88 13.81 7.87
C SER A 248 -12.81 13.63 6.67
N ILE A 249 -14.12 13.68 6.89
CA ILE A 249 -15.12 13.65 5.81
C ILE A 249 -14.94 14.83 4.86
N THR A 250 -14.75 16.03 5.40
CA THR A 250 -14.62 17.25 4.61
C THR A 250 -13.35 17.23 3.74
N VAL A 251 -12.21 16.84 4.31
CA VAL A 251 -10.95 16.74 3.55
C VAL A 251 -11.01 15.60 2.54
N MET A 252 -11.61 14.46 2.90
CA MET A 252 -11.79 13.33 2.00
C MET A 252 -12.64 13.71 0.78
N LEU A 253 -13.83 14.27 1.00
CA LEU A 253 -14.73 14.66 -0.09
C LEU A 253 -14.13 15.81 -0.91
N GLY A 254 -13.48 16.78 -0.27
CA GLY A 254 -12.83 17.90 -0.94
C GLY A 254 -11.68 17.46 -1.85
N THR A 255 -10.75 16.65 -1.34
CA THR A 255 -9.61 16.16 -2.13
C THR A 255 -10.04 15.20 -3.25
N LEU A 256 -11.07 14.39 -2.99
CA LEU A 256 -11.67 13.55 -4.02
C LEU A 256 -12.35 14.38 -5.11
N ALA A 257 -13.12 15.39 -4.74
CA ALA A 257 -13.78 16.29 -5.70
C ALA A 257 -12.75 17.01 -6.58
N VAL A 258 -11.67 17.53 -5.98
CA VAL A 258 -10.58 18.18 -6.70
C VAL A 258 -9.95 17.24 -7.72
N SER A 259 -9.60 16.01 -7.33
CA SER A 259 -8.95 15.05 -8.23
C SER A 259 -9.90 14.56 -9.34
N CYS A 260 -11.14 14.22 -9.00
CA CYS A 260 -12.14 13.74 -9.96
C CYS A 260 -12.54 14.79 -11.00
N THR A 261 -12.48 16.09 -10.65
CA THR A 261 -12.79 17.20 -11.57
C THR A 261 -11.58 17.64 -12.38
N ALA A 262 -10.39 17.69 -11.77
CA ALA A 262 -9.16 18.10 -12.44
C ALA A 262 -8.65 17.06 -13.45
N ILE A 263 -8.91 15.78 -13.20
CA ILE A 263 -8.33 14.68 -13.99
C ILE A 263 -9.43 14.02 -14.80
N LYS A 264 -9.37 14.18 -16.11
CA LYS A 264 -10.26 13.50 -17.03
C LYS A 264 -9.70 12.11 -17.32
N GLU A 265 -10.47 11.10 -16.95
CA GLU A 265 -10.19 9.71 -17.29
C GLU A 265 -10.63 9.48 -18.74
N ARG A 266 -9.90 8.65 -19.49
CA ARG A 266 -10.29 8.25 -20.85
C ARG A 266 -11.65 7.53 -20.79
N ASP A 267 -12.54 7.81 -21.75
CA ASP A 267 -13.86 7.18 -21.77
C ASP A 267 -13.72 5.67 -22.04
N PRO A 268 -14.05 4.80 -21.06
CA PRO A 268 -13.89 3.35 -21.17
C PRO A 268 -14.87 2.72 -22.18
N ARG A 269 -15.85 3.47 -22.69
CA ARG A 269 -16.74 3.00 -23.76
C ARG A 269 -16.04 2.95 -25.12
N LEU A 270 -14.92 3.65 -25.26
CA LEU A 270 -14.08 3.64 -26.46
C LEU A 270 -13.14 2.43 -26.50
N ASP A 271 -13.03 1.67 -25.41
CA ASP A 271 -12.25 0.44 -25.37
C ASP A 271 -13.02 -0.68 -26.09
N GLY A 272 -12.32 -1.54 -26.85
CA GLY A 272 -12.92 -2.66 -27.61
C GLY A 272 -13.67 -3.67 -26.72
N ASP A 273 -14.30 -4.67 -27.32
CA ASP A 273 -15.15 -5.61 -26.58
C ASP A 273 -14.43 -6.30 -25.41
N LEU A 274 -15.13 -6.42 -24.29
CA LEU A 274 -14.58 -7.08 -23.10
C LEU A 274 -14.44 -8.58 -23.36
N PRO A 275 -13.31 -9.21 -23.00
CA PRO A 275 -13.20 -10.65 -23.05
C PRO A 275 -14.27 -11.31 -22.14
N PRO A 276 -14.81 -12.47 -22.55
CA PRO A 276 -15.91 -13.13 -21.85
C PRO A 276 -15.59 -13.39 -20.37
N TYR A 277 -16.60 -13.26 -19.50
CA TYR A 277 -16.45 -13.42 -18.04
C TYR A 277 -16.12 -14.87 -17.69
N GLN A 278 -14.83 -15.19 -17.55
CA GLN A 278 -14.42 -16.54 -17.18
C GLN A 278 -13.99 -16.70 -15.71
N ASN A 279 -13.74 -15.62 -14.96
CA ASN A 279 -13.13 -15.75 -13.63
C ASN A 279 -13.79 -14.84 -12.57
N GLY A 280 -14.64 -15.41 -11.71
CA GLY A 280 -15.08 -14.78 -10.48
C GLY A 280 -13.97 -14.74 -9.41
N VAL A 281 -14.25 -14.15 -8.24
CA VAL A 281 -13.30 -14.04 -7.11
C VAL A 281 -12.70 -15.40 -6.73
N ILE A 282 -13.49 -16.47 -6.77
CA ILE A 282 -13.02 -17.84 -6.50
C ILE A 282 -11.98 -18.31 -7.53
N ALA A 283 -12.20 -18.01 -8.81
CA ALA A 283 -11.24 -18.35 -9.87
C ALA A 283 -9.95 -17.53 -9.74
N PHE A 284 -10.05 -16.26 -9.32
CA PHE A 284 -8.89 -15.45 -8.95
C PHE A 284 -8.07 -16.11 -7.83
N PHE A 285 -8.71 -16.51 -6.71
CA PHE A 285 -8.00 -17.19 -5.62
C PHE A 285 -7.43 -18.56 -6.02
N LYS A 286 -8.13 -19.33 -6.88
CA LYS A 286 -7.63 -20.60 -7.43
C LYS A 286 -6.46 -20.40 -8.40
N SER A 287 -6.42 -19.28 -9.12
CA SER A 287 -5.26 -18.88 -9.93
C SER A 287 -4.10 -18.45 -9.05
N MET A 288 -4.40 -17.68 -8.00
CA MET A 288 -3.42 -17.20 -7.04
C MET A 288 -2.74 -18.35 -6.31
N SER A 289 -3.49 -19.33 -5.81
CA SER A 289 -2.91 -20.49 -5.12
C SER A 289 -1.99 -21.32 -6.02
N ARG A 290 -2.37 -21.51 -7.29
CA ARG A 290 -1.50 -22.16 -8.29
C ARG A 290 -0.25 -21.33 -8.59
N SER A 291 -0.37 -20.01 -8.61
CA SER A 291 0.75 -19.09 -8.87
C SER A 291 1.73 -19.05 -7.69
N VAL A 292 1.24 -19.08 -6.45
CA VAL A 292 2.06 -19.19 -5.23
C VAL A 292 2.97 -20.42 -5.27
N ALA A 293 2.46 -21.56 -5.75
CA ALA A 293 3.23 -22.79 -5.87
C ALA A 293 4.34 -22.74 -6.94
N ARG A 294 4.25 -21.80 -7.88
CA ARG A 294 5.19 -21.64 -9.01
C ARG A 294 6.09 -20.40 -8.85
N LEU A 295 6.02 -19.73 -7.70
CA LEU A 295 6.75 -18.49 -7.49
C LEU A 295 8.28 -18.71 -7.52
N PRO A 296 9.03 -17.76 -8.09
CA PRO A 296 10.47 -17.66 -7.92
C PRO A 296 10.90 -17.77 -6.45
N THR A 297 12.01 -18.46 -6.20
CA THR A 297 12.54 -18.66 -4.85
C THR A 297 12.82 -17.34 -4.11
N GLN A 298 13.33 -16.32 -4.80
CA GLN A 298 13.57 -15.00 -4.19
C GLN A 298 12.28 -14.28 -3.82
N ILE A 299 11.30 -14.21 -4.73
CA ILE A 299 9.99 -13.58 -4.46
C ILE A 299 9.26 -14.31 -3.32
N SER A 300 9.30 -15.64 -3.32
CA SER A 300 8.73 -16.47 -2.25
C SER A 300 9.36 -16.16 -0.89
N ARG A 301 10.70 -16.00 -0.82
CA ARG A 301 11.39 -15.61 0.42
C ARG A 301 10.95 -14.22 0.91
N VAL A 302 10.81 -13.24 0.03
CA VAL A 302 10.30 -11.90 0.41
C VAL A 302 8.88 -11.99 0.97
N CYS A 303 8.00 -12.79 0.35
CA CYS A 303 6.64 -13.01 0.84
C CYS A 303 6.61 -13.73 2.21
N GLN A 304 7.51 -14.69 2.46
CA GLN A 304 7.63 -15.36 3.76
C GLN A 304 8.04 -14.39 4.87
N VAL A 305 9.01 -13.50 4.60
CA VAL A 305 9.41 -12.46 5.55
C VAL A 305 8.24 -11.52 5.85
N GLN A 306 7.54 -11.05 4.80
CA GLN A 306 6.37 -10.20 4.97
C GLN A 306 5.28 -10.90 5.79
N PHE A 307 5.04 -12.19 5.53
CA PHE A 307 4.06 -12.95 6.29
C PHE A 307 4.38 -12.92 7.78
N ALA A 308 5.62 -13.20 8.18
CA ALA A 308 6.04 -13.14 9.59
C ALA A 308 6.02 -11.71 10.16
N ALA A 309 6.48 -10.73 9.38
CA ALA A 309 6.57 -9.34 9.82
C ALA A 309 5.19 -8.72 10.08
N TRP A 310 4.19 -9.04 9.25
CA TRP A 310 2.84 -8.47 9.38
C TRP A 310 2.03 -9.06 10.55
N ILE A 311 2.42 -10.23 11.08
CA ILE A 311 1.91 -10.69 12.38
C ILE A 311 2.34 -9.73 13.49
N GLY A 312 3.56 -9.18 13.39
CA GLY A 312 4.11 -8.24 14.35
C GLY A 312 3.63 -6.81 14.19
N TRP A 313 3.47 -6.33 12.96
CA TRP A 313 3.01 -4.97 12.68
C TRP A 313 1.54 -4.74 13.06
N PHE A 314 0.69 -5.76 12.93
CA PHE A 314 -0.74 -5.61 13.20
C PHE A 314 -1.05 -5.13 14.63
N PRO A 315 -0.54 -5.77 15.71
CA PRO A 315 -0.66 -5.27 17.07
C PRO A 315 -0.23 -3.82 17.27
N PHE A 316 0.90 -3.44 16.65
CA PHE A 316 1.44 -2.10 16.74
C PHE A 316 0.48 -1.08 16.10
N LEU A 317 0.01 -1.35 14.88
CA LEU A 317 -0.84 -0.42 14.16
C LEU A 317 -2.17 -0.14 14.88
N PHE A 318 -2.81 -1.16 15.46
CA PHE A 318 -4.15 -1.02 16.04
C PHE A 318 -4.20 -0.78 17.55
N TYR A 319 -3.14 -1.11 18.30
CA TYR A 319 -3.18 -1.02 19.76
C TYR A 319 -2.18 -0.03 20.37
N ILE A 320 -1.30 0.60 19.59
CA ILE A 320 -0.27 1.49 20.16
C ILE A 320 -0.85 2.72 20.86
N THR A 321 -1.95 3.28 20.36
CA THR A 321 -2.64 4.41 21.02
C THR A 321 -3.26 3.98 22.34
N THR A 322 -3.83 2.78 22.39
CA THR A 322 -4.35 2.19 23.63
C THR A 322 -3.21 1.94 24.63
N TYR A 323 -2.07 1.43 24.19
CA TYR A 323 -0.89 1.22 25.05
C TYR A 323 -0.40 2.51 25.71
N ILE A 324 -0.24 3.59 24.92
CA ILE A 324 0.16 4.90 25.46
C ILE A 324 -0.94 5.44 26.37
N GLY A 325 -2.21 5.23 25.99
CA GLY A 325 -3.34 5.62 26.80
C GLY A 325 -3.33 4.96 28.18
N GLU A 326 -3.04 3.67 28.25
CA GLU A 326 -2.90 2.91 29.50
C GLU A 326 -1.81 3.48 30.41
N LEU A 327 -0.62 3.75 29.85
CA LEU A 327 0.47 4.39 30.57
C LEU A 327 0.11 5.79 31.09
N TYR A 328 -0.74 6.52 30.36
CA TYR A 328 -1.19 7.85 30.76
C TYR A 328 -2.18 7.79 31.93
N VAL A 329 -3.16 6.89 31.87
CA VAL A 329 -4.25 6.83 32.86
C VAL A 329 -3.85 6.13 34.16
N GLU A 330 -2.85 5.24 34.11
CA GLU A 330 -2.39 4.45 35.26
C GLU A 330 -2.09 5.27 36.53
N PRO A 331 -1.30 6.36 36.50
CA PRO A 331 -1.06 7.18 37.70
C PRO A 331 -2.36 7.79 38.26
N PHE A 332 -3.28 8.22 37.40
CA PHE A 332 -4.55 8.82 37.83
C PHE A 332 -5.44 7.80 38.55
N PHE A 333 -5.48 6.55 38.06
CA PHE A 333 -6.23 5.48 38.71
C PHE A 333 -5.57 4.98 40.00
N ALA A 334 -4.24 5.04 40.09
CA ALA A 334 -3.51 4.73 41.31
C ALA A 334 -3.76 5.78 42.41
N GLU A 335 -3.81 7.06 42.05
CA GLU A 335 -4.08 8.16 42.98
C GLU A 335 -5.56 8.25 43.38
N ASN A 336 -6.49 7.98 42.45
CA ASN A 336 -7.93 8.09 42.67
C ASN A 336 -8.68 6.79 42.27
N PRO A 337 -8.80 5.81 43.17
CA PRO A 337 -9.43 4.52 42.85
C PRO A 337 -10.94 4.59 42.58
N ASN A 338 -11.63 5.66 43.02
CA ASN A 338 -13.10 5.79 42.97
C ASN A 338 -13.57 6.90 42.00
N MET A 339 -12.91 7.06 40.85
CA MET A 339 -13.34 8.03 39.84
C MET A 339 -14.73 7.72 39.29
N THR A 340 -15.51 8.75 39.00
CA THR A 340 -16.81 8.60 38.33
C THR A 340 -16.62 8.14 36.87
N PRO A 341 -17.63 7.48 36.25
CA PRO A 341 -17.53 7.05 34.85
C PRO A 341 -17.26 8.20 33.87
N GLU A 342 -17.74 9.41 34.15
CA GLU A 342 -17.53 10.60 33.32
C GLU A 342 -16.09 11.12 33.41
N GLU A 343 -15.49 11.10 34.60
CA GLU A 343 -14.08 11.47 34.80
C GLU A 343 -13.15 10.45 34.14
N ILE A 344 -13.50 9.16 34.20
CA ILE A 344 -12.78 8.09 33.50
C ILE A 344 -12.80 8.35 31.99
N ASP A 345 -13.97 8.60 31.39
CA ASP A 345 -14.09 8.86 29.96
C ASP A 345 -13.31 10.12 29.52
N LYS A 346 -13.36 11.21 30.30
CA LYS A 346 -12.55 12.42 30.04
C LYS A 346 -11.04 12.17 30.11
N THR A 347 -10.60 11.37 31.09
CA THR A 347 -9.18 11.04 31.25
C THR A 347 -8.70 10.20 30.07
N TRP A 348 -9.51 9.23 29.62
CA TRP A 348 -9.23 8.43 28.42
C TRP A 348 -9.24 9.26 27.12
N GLU A 349 -10.10 10.28 27.00
CA GLU A 349 -10.08 11.19 25.86
C GLU A 349 -8.74 11.95 25.79
N HIS A 350 -8.24 12.44 26.94
CA HIS A 350 -6.93 13.07 27.00
C HIS A 350 -5.80 12.08 26.71
N ALA A 351 -5.89 10.86 27.26
CA ALA A 351 -4.93 9.78 27.02
C ALA A 351 -4.82 9.43 25.53
N THR A 352 -5.96 9.38 24.83
CA THR A 352 -6.02 9.14 23.38
C THR A 352 -5.30 10.24 22.60
N ARG A 353 -5.42 11.50 23.02
CA ARG A 353 -4.70 12.63 22.41
C ARG A 353 -3.18 12.55 22.62
N ILE A 354 -2.72 12.04 23.75
CA ILE A 354 -1.29 11.76 23.94
C ILE A 354 -0.83 10.59 23.05
N GLY A 355 -1.67 9.58 22.86
CA GLY A 355 -1.43 8.51 21.90
C GLY A 355 -1.33 9.01 20.45
N THR A 356 -2.21 9.93 20.04
CA THR A 356 -2.16 10.53 18.70
C THR A 356 -0.93 11.41 18.51
N PHE A 357 -0.44 12.09 19.56
CA PHE A 357 0.84 12.79 19.53
C PHE A 357 2.02 11.85 19.25
N ALA A 358 2.04 10.66 19.87
CA ALA A 358 3.09 9.70 19.57
C ALA A 358 3.01 9.19 18.13
N LEU A 359 1.81 8.97 17.59
CA LEU A 359 1.62 8.66 16.18
C LEU A 359 2.06 9.81 15.25
N LEU A 360 1.94 11.07 15.67
CA LEU A 360 2.49 12.21 14.95
C LEU A 360 4.02 12.13 14.86
N ILE A 361 4.72 11.84 15.97
CA ILE A 361 6.17 11.65 15.96
C ILE A 361 6.57 10.44 15.09
N TRP A 362 5.80 9.35 15.15
CA TRP A 362 5.96 8.19 14.27
C TRP A 362 5.79 8.56 12.79
N GLY A 363 4.77 9.35 12.46
CA GLY A 363 4.51 9.83 11.10
C GLY A 363 5.62 10.73 10.57
N ILE A 364 6.12 11.68 11.38
CA ILE A 364 7.25 12.55 11.04
C ILE A 364 8.50 11.70 10.82
N THR A 365 8.81 10.79 11.75
CA THR A 365 10.01 9.93 11.65
C THR A 365 9.95 9.04 10.41
N THR A 366 8.77 8.48 10.12
CA THR A 366 8.54 7.69 8.90
C THR A 366 8.78 8.52 7.63
N PHE A 367 8.25 9.74 7.58
CA PHE A 367 8.41 10.62 6.42
C PHE A 367 9.87 11.04 6.21
N VAL A 368 10.57 11.39 7.29
CA VAL A 368 12.00 11.71 7.24
C VAL A 368 12.82 10.50 6.80
N ALA A 369 12.54 9.32 7.36
CA ALA A 369 13.22 8.08 7.01
C ALA A 369 12.98 7.67 5.55
N SER A 370 11.75 7.81 5.03
CA SER A 370 11.43 7.45 3.63
C SER A 370 12.10 8.38 2.61
N VAL A 371 12.40 9.62 2.99
CA VAL A 371 13.14 10.57 2.13
C VAL A 371 14.65 10.34 2.20
N ILE A 372 15.20 10.10 3.40
CA ILE A 372 16.65 10.05 3.62
C ILE A 372 17.24 8.66 3.30
N LEU A 373 16.59 7.57 3.72
CA LEU A 373 17.16 6.22 3.62
C LEU A 373 17.50 5.78 2.19
N PRO A 374 16.70 6.08 1.15
CA PRO A 374 17.04 5.72 -0.23
C PRO A 374 18.36 6.33 -0.71
N TRP A 375 18.83 7.42 -0.09
CA TRP A 375 20.06 8.11 -0.49
C TRP A 375 21.32 7.48 0.12
N LEU A 376 21.15 6.69 1.19
CA LEU A 376 22.25 6.08 1.94
C LEU A 376 22.58 4.65 1.49
N ILE A 377 21.65 4.00 0.77
CA ILE A 377 21.76 2.60 0.34
C ILE A 377 22.42 2.44 -1.04
N VAL A 378 23.00 1.26 -1.26
CA VAL A 378 23.39 0.80 -2.59
C VAL A 378 22.17 0.21 -3.30
N PRO A 379 21.90 0.54 -4.58
CA PRO A 379 20.79 -0.05 -5.33
C PRO A 379 20.86 -1.58 -5.34
N ALA A 380 19.70 -2.24 -5.23
CA ALA A 380 19.62 -3.70 -5.21
C ALA A 380 20.01 -4.35 -6.56
N PHE A 381 19.93 -3.58 -7.65
CA PHE A 381 20.32 -3.99 -8.99
C PHE A 381 20.69 -2.75 -9.82
N GLU A 382 21.84 -2.76 -10.49
CA GLU A 382 22.22 -1.77 -11.51
C GLU A 382 22.30 -2.48 -12.87
N PRO A 383 21.46 -2.11 -13.86
CA PRO A 383 21.55 -2.71 -15.19
C PRO A 383 22.90 -2.36 -15.84
N PRO A 384 23.48 -3.26 -16.66
CA PRO A 384 24.72 -2.97 -17.36
C PRO A 384 24.57 -1.71 -18.23
N PRO A 385 25.63 -0.88 -18.36
CA PRO A 385 25.59 0.32 -19.19
C PRO A 385 25.19 -0.07 -20.61
N LYS A 386 24.20 0.65 -21.17
CA LYS A 386 23.77 0.43 -22.56
C LYS A 386 24.98 0.60 -23.47
N PRO A 387 25.28 -0.36 -24.37
CA PRO A 387 26.24 -0.10 -25.43
C PRO A 387 25.78 1.13 -26.23
N SER A 388 26.73 1.99 -26.57
CA SER A 388 26.48 3.21 -27.35
C SER A 388 25.63 2.88 -28.58
N ALA A 389 24.47 3.53 -28.70
CA ALA A 389 23.54 3.30 -29.79
C ALA A 389 24.22 3.61 -31.13
N THR A 390 24.55 2.57 -31.89
CA THR A 390 24.77 2.69 -33.33
C THR A 390 23.43 2.92 -34.04
N PRO A 391 23.40 3.73 -35.12
CA PRO A 391 22.16 4.26 -35.74
C PRO A 391 21.20 3.23 -36.35
N LEU A 392 21.49 1.92 -36.25
CA LEU A 392 20.71 0.84 -36.87
C LEU A 392 20.04 -0.12 -35.86
N THR A 393 19.98 0.23 -34.58
CA THR A 393 19.38 -0.66 -33.56
C THR A 393 17.96 -0.21 -33.22
N PRO A 394 16.90 -1.02 -33.44
CA PRO A 394 15.54 -0.66 -33.07
C PRO A 394 15.42 -0.58 -31.53
N THR A 395 15.03 0.59 -31.03
CA THR A 395 14.79 0.84 -29.61
C THR A 395 13.61 0.03 -29.11
N SER A 396 13.84 -1.09 -28.43
CA SER A 396 12.80 -1.72 -27.60
C SER A 396 12.59 -0.85 -26.36
N MET A 397 11.53 -0.05 -26.35
CA MET A 397 11.08 0.63 -25.14
C MET A 397 10.45 -0.38 -24.20
N THR A 398 10.98 -0.45 -22.96
CA THR A 398 10.30 -0.72 -21.68
C THR A 398 11.31 -1.36 -20.72
N THR A 399 11.79 -0.56 -19.77
CA THR A 399 12.37 -1.03 -18.50
C THR A 399 11.70 -0.20 -17.41
N SER A 400 10.85 -0.85 -16.62
CA SER A 400 10.25 -0.28 -15.41
C SER A 400 11.38 0.26 -14.52
N SER A 401 11.38 1.57 -14.28
CA SER A 401 12.50 2.31 -13.70
C SER A 401 12.21 2.78 -12.28
N TYR A 402 11.70 1.86 -11.44
CA TYR A 402 11.38 2.17 -10.03
C TYR A 402 12.56 2.75 -9.21
N PHE A 403 13.82 2.65 -9.67
CA PHE A 403 15.02 3.15 -8.96
C PHE A 403 16.13 3.79 -9.82
N ASN A 404 15.82 4.39 -10.98
CA ASN A 404 16.86 5.13 -11.70
C ASN A 404 17.03 6.54 -11.12
N LEU A 405 18.17 6.81 -10.47
CA LEU A 405 18.69 8.17 -10.36
C LEU A 405 18.97 8.69 -11.79
N PRO A 406 18.71 9.99 -12.09
CA PRO A 406 18.91 10.51 -13.44
C PRO A 406 20.38 10.36 -13.87
N SER A 407 20.60 9.70 -15.01
CA SER A 407 21.94 9.62 -15.63
C SER A 407 22.30 10.96 -16.29
N PRO A 408 23.57 11.41 -16.28
CA PRO A 408 23.95 12.78 -16.65
C PRO A 408 23.84 13.15 -18.15
N SER A 409 23.28 12.31 -19.03
CA SER A 409 23.47 12.45 -20.48
C SER A 409 22.29 13.04 -21.28
N ALA A 410 21.29 13.64 -20.64
CA ALA A 410 20.20 14.31 -21.37
C ALA A 410 20.61 15.74 -21.78
N LYS A 411 20.60 16.03 -23.10
CA LYS A 411 20.91 17.36 -23.65
C LYS A 411 19.85 18.40 -23.21
N PRO A 412 20.25 19.63 -22.84
CA PRO A 412 19.33 20.59 -22.23
C PRO A 412 18.51 21.35 -23.28
N SER A 413 17.21 21.54 -23.01
CA SER A 413 16.42 22.62 -23.59
C SER A 413 16.08 23.68 -22.52
N SER A 414 16.36 24.94 -22.87
CA SER A 414 16.02 26.19 -22.16
C SER A 414 16.83 26.61 -20.91
N SER A 415 17.23 27.89 -20.93
CA SER A 415 18.15 28.60 -20.02
C SER A 415 17.70 28.72 -18.54
N ARG A 416 16.43 28.42 -18.21
CA ARG A 416 15.96 28.40 -16.80
C ARG A 416 16.21 27.07 -16.08
N SER A 417 16.51 25.99 -16.81
CA SER A 417 16.76 24.67 -16.21
C SER A 417 18.17 24.55 -15.62
N THR A 418 19.10 25.43 -16.00
CA THR A 418 20.53 25.33 -15.68
C THR A 418 20.84 25.54 -14.19
N PHE A 419 20.12 26.42 -13.49
CA PHE A 419 20.33 26.65 -12.05
C PHE A 419 19.91 25.44 -11.22
N PHE A 420 18.71 24.91 -11.47
CA PHE A 420 18.20 23.72 -10.81
C PHE A 420 19.01 22.47 -11.17
N HIS A 421 19.39 22.28 -12.44
CA HIS A 421 20.25 21.15 -12.83
C HIS A 421 21.62 21.21 -12.17
N THR A 422 22.23 22.40 -12.01
CA THR A 422 23.56 22.53 -11.40
C THR A 422 23.53 22.23 -9.90
N HIS A 423 22.50 22.73 -9.19
CA HIS A 423 22.34 22.42 -7.77
C HIS A 423 21.95 20.96 -7.56
N TRP A 424 21.09 20.41 -8.42
CA TRP A 424 20.67 19.01 -8.38
C TRP A 424 21.81 18.05 -8.73
N ALA A 425 22.64 18.37 -9.73
CA ALA A 425 23.83 17.60 -10.09
C ALA A 425 24.90 17.63 -8.99
N ARG A 426 25.06 18.76 -8.29
CA ARG A 426 25.90 18.84 -7.10
C ARG A 426 25.32 18.01 -5.95
N LEU A 427 24.01 18.03 -5.76
CA LEU A 427 23.34 17.22 -4.75
C LEU A 427 23.52 15.72 -5.05
N THR A 428 23.33 15.27 -6.29
CA THR A 428 23.50 13.87 -6.67
C THR A 428 24.95 13.38 -6.58
N HIS A 429 25.92 14.26 -6.85
CA HIS A 429 27.34 13.96 -6.67
C HIS A 429 27.75 13.93 -5.18
N LEU A 430 27.10 14.72 -4.32
CA LEU A 430 27.28 14.65 -2.87
C LEU A 430 26.62 13.37 -2.31
N THR A 431 25.47 12.97 -2.82
CA THR A 431 24.75 11.78 -2.34
C THR A 431 25.37 10.47 -2.81
N SER A 432 25.99 10.42 -4.00
CA SER A 432 26.80 9.25 -4.41
C SER A 432 28.00 9.03 -3.49
N SER A 433 28.55 10.09 -2.89
CA SER A 433 29.64 10.04 -1.92
C SER A 433 29.20 9.68 -0.49
N LEU A 434 27.89 9.73 -0.19
CA LEU A 434 27.30 9.36 1.12
C LEU A 434 26.83 7.90 1.19
N ARG A 435 27.00 7.12 0.10
CA ARG A 435 26.62 5.71 0.07
C ARG A 435 27.51 4.90 0.99
N ILE A 436 26.89 4.15 1.92
CA ILE A 436 27.64 3.26 2.82
C ILE A 436 27.79 1.90 2.13
N PRO A 437 29.00 1.49 1.70
CA PRO A 437 29.20 0.28 0.88
C PRO A 437 28.92 -1.04 1.62
N SER A 438 28.69 -1.01 2.94
CA SER A 438 28.32 -2.18 3.75
C SER A 438 26.81 -2.32 3.99
N LEU A 439 26.01 -1.30 3.68
CA LEU A 439 24.58 -1.23 3.94
C LEU A 439 23.79 -1.58 2.67
N THR A 440 23.57 -2.88 2.48
CA THR A 440 22.70 -3.38 1.42
C THR A 440 21.22 -3.32 1.83
N LEU A 441 20.30 -3.43 0.86
CA LEU A 441 18.86 -3.31 1.09
C LEU A 441 18.34 -4.40 2.04
N ARG A 442 18.81 -5.63 1.88
CA ARG A 442 18.53 -6.78 2.77
C ARG A 442 19.04 -6.55 4.17
N ARG A 443 20.27 -6.04 4.33
CA ARG A 443 20.85 -5.76 5.65
C ARG A 443 20.08 -4.65 6.35
N LEU A 444 19.72 -3.59 5.62
CA LEU A 444 18.87 -2.53 6.14
C LEU A 444 17.50 -3.07 6.58
N TRP A 445 16.89 -3.93 5.77
CA TRP A 445 15.61 -4.55 6.11
C TRP A 445 15.71 -5.49 7.32
N LEU A 446 16.77 -6.28 7.43
CA LEU A 446 17.05 -7.10 8.61
C LEU A 446 17.23 -6.25 9.87
N LEU A 447 18.03 -5.19 9.80
CA LEU A 447 18.23 -4.25 10.91
C LEU A 447 16.92 -3.58 11.32
N SER A 448 16.03 -3.32 10.37
CA SER A 448 14.70 -2.75 10.61
C SER A 448 13.83 -3.67 11.48
N HIS A 449 13.85 -4.97 11.23
CA HIS A 449 13.12 -5.96 12.03
C HIS A 449 13.72 -6.12 13.43
N LEU A 450 15.05 -6.10 13.55
CA LEU A 450 15.74 -6.13 14.85
C LEU A 450 15.45 -4.87 15.67
N LEU A 451 15.42 -3.70 15.03
CA LEU A 451 15.05 -2.44 15.68
C LEU A 451 13.59 -2.48 16.15
N PHE A 452 12.67 -2.96 15.33
CA PHE A 452 11.26 -3.13 15.73
C PHE A 452 11.13 -4.09 16.92
N PHE A 453 11.83 -5.24 16.90
CA PHE A 453 11.90 -6.15 18.04
C PHE A 453 12.41 -5.44 19.31
N ALA A 454 13.54 -4.74 19.22
CA ALA A 454 14.12 -4.04 20.36
C ALA A 454 13.15 -3.01 20.94
N CYS A 455 12.48 -2.22 20.08
CA CYS A 455 11.42 -1.31 20.51
C CYS A 455 10.28 -2.05 21.22
N MET A 456 9.75 -3.14 20.66
CA MET A 456 8.65 -3.86 21.32
C MET A 456 9.07 -4.49 22.66
N TRP A 457 10.34 -4.90 22.82
CA TRP A 457 10.84 -5.46 24.09
C TRP A 457 11.12 -4.40 25.15
N LEU A 458 11.56 -3.21 24.72
CA LEU A 458 11.79 -2.09 25.64
C LEU A 458 10.51 -1.64 26.37
N THR A 459 9.32 -2.08 25.92
CA THR A 459 8.07 -1.91 26.66
C THR A 459 8.06 -2.58 28.05
N PHE A 460 9.01 -3.45 28.40
CA PHE A 460 9.20 -3.91 29.79
C PHE A 460 9.73 -2.81 30.72
N LEU A 461 10.52 -1.87 30.17
CA LEU A 461 11.21 -0.84 30.94
C LEU A 461 10.46 0.50 30.91
N VAL A 462 9.59 0.69 29.92
CA VAL A 462 8.85 1.94 29.71
C VAL A 462 7.66 2.01 30.65
N ARG A 463 7.69 2.99 31.55
CA ARG A 463 6.60 3.31 32.50
C ARG A 463 6.03 4.72 32.34
N SER A 464 6.54 5.49 31.37
CA SER A 464 6.13 6.87 31.13
C SER A 464 5.68 7.07 29.69
N THR A 465 4.72 7.97 29.50
CA THR A 465 4.20 8.34 28.18
C THR A 465 5.25 9.01 27.30
N ALA A 466 6.17 9.78 27.90
CA ALA A 466 7.29 10.38 27.19
C ALA A 466 8.24 9.31 26.61
N ALA A 467 8.64 8.32 27.42
CA ALA A 467 9.50 7.22 26.95
C ALA A 467 8.78 6.36 25.90
N ALA A 468 7.49 6.10 26.07
CA ALA A 468 6.67 5.40 25.07
C ALA A 468 6.59 6.18 23.74
N THR A 469 6.46 7.51 23.80
CA THR A 469 6.42 8.38 22.61
C THR A 469 7.72 8.32 21.83
N VAL A 470 8.87 8.36 22.50
CA VAL A 470 10.19 8.21 21.87
C VAL A 470 10.30 6.85 21.17
N LEU A 471 9.88 5.78 21.85
CA LEU A 471 9.90 4.43 21.32
C LEU A 471 9.02 4.28 20.07
N VAL A 472 7.81 4.83 20.10
CA VAL A 472 6.89 4.85 18.95
C VAL A 472 7.46 5.69 17.80
N GLY A 473 8.10 6.81 18.09
CA GLY A 473 8.85 7.60 17.11
C GLY A 473 9.93 6.76 16.40
N LEU A 474 10.75 6.04 17.17
CA LEU A 474 11.82 5.18 16.62
C LEU A 474 11.28 4.07 15.71
N VAL A 475 10.09 3.53 16.00
CA VAL A 475 9.42 2.53 15.15
C VAL A 475 9.04 3.09 13.76
N GLY A 476 9.05 4.42 13.58
CA GLY A 476 8.84 5.06 12.28
C GLY A 476 9.91 4.67 11.25
N ILE A 477 11.15 4.40 11.69
CA ILE A 477 12.25 3.97 10.81
C ILE A 477 11.98 2.56 10.25
N PRO A 478 11.71 1.53 11.08
CA PRO A 478 11.30 0.22 10.59
C PRO A 478 10.06 0.23 9.68
N TRP A 479 9.10 1.11 9.96
CA TRP A 479 7.89 1.24 9.16
C TRP A 479 8.20 1.75 7.75
N ALA A 480 9.03 2.80 7.63
CA ALA A 480 9.47 3.32 6.34
C ALA A 480 10.18 2.23 5.50
N ILE A 481 11.05 1.43 6.12
CA ILE A 481 11.79 0.36 5.44
C ILE A 481 10.85 -0.78 5.01
N THR A 482 9.93 -1.20 5.89
CA THR A 482 8.98 -2.29 5.59
C THR A 482 8.05 -1.96 4.43
N ASN A 483 7.69 -0.68 4.27
CA ASN A 483 6.85 -0.22 3.16
C ASN A 483 7.57 -0.11 1.82
N TRP A 484 8.90 -0.21 1.81
CA TRP A 484 9.71 0.06 0.63
C TRP A 484 10.61 -1.11 0.20
N ALA A 485 11.40 -1.66 1.12
CA ALA A 485 12.39 -2.69 0.82
C ALA A 485 11.81 -3.93 0.13
N PRO A 486 10.65 -4.48 0.53
CA PRO A 486 10.08 -5.67 -0.09
C PRO A 486 9.67 -5.43 -1.56
N PHE A 487 9.11 -4.26 -1.86
CA PHE A 487 8.75 -3.89 -3.23
C PHE A 487 10.00 -3.68 -4.10
N ALA A 488 11.03 -3.05 -3.54
CA ALA A 488 12.30 -2.86 -4.23
C ALA A 488 12.99 -4.20 -4.55
N LEU A 489 13.00 -5.15 -3.61
CA LEU A 489 13.55 -6.50 -3.83
C LEU A 489 12.76 -7.30 -4.88
N ILE A 490 11.43 -7.27 -4.82
CA ILE A 490 10.57 -7.93 -5.81
C ILE A 490 10.79 -7.31 -7.19
N SER A 491 10.82 -5.99 -7.29
CA SER A 491 11.05 -5.29 -8.57
C SER A 491 12.41 -5.63 -9.16
N ALA A 492 13.48 -5.65 -8.34
CA ALA A 492 14.83 -5.98 -8.79
C ALA A 492 14.90 -7.41 -9.35
N GLU A 493 14.26 -8.38 -8.69
CA GLU A 493 14.21 -9.77 -9.16
C GLU A 493 13.42 -9.90 -10.47
N ILE A 494 12.29 -9.20 -10.61
CA ILE A 494 11.51 -9.18 -11.86
C ILE A 494 12.37 -8.62 -13.00
N SER A 495 13.04 -7.47 -12.78
CA SER A 495 13.91 -6.84 -13.77
C SER A 495 15.09 -7.74 -14.16
N LYS A 496 15.71 -8.43 -13.20
CA LYS A 496 16.79 -9.38 -13.44
C LYS A 496 16.34 -10.55 -14.31
N ARG A 497 15.20 -11.16 -13.97
CA ARG A 497 14.64 -12.30 -14.72
C ARG A 497 14.30 -11.93 -16.15
N ASP A 498 13.73 -10.75 -16.34
CA ASP A 498 13.41 -10.22 -17.65
C ASP A 498 14.68 -9.93 -18.48
N ALA A 499 15.73 -9.38 -17.86
CA ALA A 499 17.03 -9.20 -18.51
C ALA A 499 17.71 -10.53 -18.91
N ILE A 500 17.54 -11.60 -18.12
CA ILE A 500 17.99 -12.97 -18.47
C ILE A 500 17.19 -13.49 -19.67
N ARG A 501 15.85 -13.34 -19.68
CA ARG A 501 15.01 -13.75 -20.82
C ARG A 501 15.36 -13.02 -22.10
N ARG A 502 15.72 -11.74 -22.01
CA ARG A 502 16.20 -10.93 -23.15
C ARG A 502 17.64 -11.24 -23.58
N GLY A 503 18.34 -12.14 -22.88
CA GLY A 503 19.73 -12.50 -23.17
C GLY A 503 20.75 -11.40 -22.82
N VAL A 504 20.34 -10.38 -22.06
CA VAL A 504 21.21 -9.26 -21.63
C VAL A 504 22.12 -9.69 -20.47
N LEU A 505 21.61 -10.54 -19.59
CA LEU A 505 22.36 -11.14 -18.48
C LEU A 505 22.56 -12.63 -18.71
N ARG A 506 23.75 -13.13 -18.36
CA ARG A 506 24.02 -14.56 -18.34
C ARG A 506 23.16 -15.22 -17.25
N ALA A 507 22.41 -16.25 -17.62
CA ALA A 507 21.69 -17.04 -16.64
C ALA A 507 22.64 -17.71 -15.64
N PRO A 508 22.24 -17.84 -14.36
CA PRO A 508 23.00 -18.64 -13.40
C PRO A 508 23.14 -20.08 -13.91
N PRO A 509 24.26 -20.78 -13.62
CA PRO A 509 24.50 -22.17 -14.02
C PRO A 509 23.68 -23.15 -13.18
N THR A 510 22.37 -22.93 -13.14
CA THR A 510 21.38 -23.76 -12.45
C THR A 510 20.35 -24.20 -13.48
N ARG A 511 19.76 -25.38 -13.26
CA ARG A 511 18.70 -25.91 -14.14
C ARG A 511 17.55 -24.92 -14.35
N ASP A 512 17.23 -24.15 -13.31
CA ASP A 512 16.19 -23.11 -13.37
C ASP A 512 16.65 -21.87 -14.14
N GLY A 513 17.93 -21.48 -14.04
CA GLY A 513 18.51 -20.40 -14.83
C GLY A 513 18.53 -20.71 -16.32
N GLU A 514 18.89 -21.95 -16.69
CA GLU A 514 18.87 -22.39 -18.09
C GLU A 514 17.44 -22.43 -18.66
N ARG A 515 16.48 -22.92 -17.88
CA ARG A 515 15.05 -22.89 -18.26
C ARG A 515 14.55 -21.46 -18.45
N LEU A 516 14.92 -20.55 -17.55
CA LEU A 516 14.58 -19.13 -17.66
C LEU A 516 15.16 -18.49 -18.93
N ALA A 517 16.43 -18.77 -19.25
CA ALA A 517 17.07 -18.28 -20.48
C ALA A 517 16.42 -18.83 -21.75
N ARG A 518 15.92 -20.07 -21.72
CA ARG A 518 15.18 -20.69 -22.83
C ARG A 518 13.71 -20.26 -22.90
N GLY A 519 13.21 -19.53 -21.90
CA GLY A 519 11.78 -19.18 -21.78
C GLY A 519 10.88 -20.38 -21.46
N GLU A 520 11.45 -21.49 -20.98
CA GLU A 520 10.77 -22.76 -20.65
C GLU A 520 10.45 -22.86 -19.15
N ASP A 521 10.45 -21.75 -18.42
CA ASP A 521 10.23 -21.75 -16.98
C ASP A 521 8.74 -21.94 -16.61
N ASP A 522 8.49 -22.78 -15.59
CA ASP A 522 7.15 -23.10 -15.08
C ASP A 522 6.38 -21.86 -14.55
N ALA A 523 7.08 -20.73 -14.41
CA ALA A 523 6.57 -19.44 -13.97
C ALA A 523 5.91 -18.60 -15.09
N HIS A 524 5.65 -19.15 -16.28
CA HIS A 524 4.91 -18.48 -17.35
C HIS A 524 3.58 -17.89 -16.83
N GLY A 525 3.52 -16.55 -16.72
CA GLY A 525 2.40 -15.80 -16.14
C GLY A 525 2.51 -15.48 -14.64
N ALA A 526 3.26 -16.26 -13.85
CA ALA A 526 3.49 -16.00 -12.41
C ALA A 526 4.47 -14.84 -12.16
N ASP A 527 5.31 -14.49 -13.14
CA ASP A 527 6.20 -13.32 -13.11
C ASP A 527 5.50 -12.02 -13.59
N GLN A 528 4.22 -12.07 -13.97
CA GLN A 528 3.47 -10.84 -14.26
C GLN A 528 3.40 -9.99 -13.00
N ALA A 529 3.83 -8.73 -13.09
CA ALA A 529 3.87 -7.80 -11.96
C ALA A 529 2.53 -7.77 -11.19
N GLY A 530 1.39 -7.82 -11.88
CA GLY A 530 0.07 -7.86 -11.25
C GLY A 530 -0.21 -9.13 -10.43
N VAL A 531 0.23 -10.31 -10.89
CA VAL A 531 0.09 -11.58 -10.17
C VAL A 531 0.99 -11.59 -8.94
N VAL A 532 2.25 -11.16 -9.10
CA VAL A 532 3.21 -11.04 -8.00
C VAL A 532 2.72 -10.07 -6.92
N LEU A 533 2.23 -8.89 -7.33
CA LEU A 533 1.65 -7.91 -6.41
C LEU A 533 0.39 -8.44 -5.72
N GLY A 534 -0.44 -9.22 -6.40
CA GLY A 534 -1.58 -9.92 -5.81
C GLY A 534 -1.17 -10.91 -4.73
N ILE A 535 -0.15 -11.74 -4.99
CA ILE A 535 0.37 -12.70 -4.00
C ILE A 535 0.98 -11.97 -2.81
N HIS A 536 1.75 -10.92 -3.06
CA HIS A 536 2.32 -10.07 -2.03
C HIS A 536 1.21 -9.52 -1.11
N ASN A 537 0.14 -8.95 -1.67
CA ASN A 537 -0.96 -8.41 -0.89
C ASN A 537 -1.64 -9.47 0.01
N VAL A 538 -1.82 -10.69 -0.49
CA VAL A 538 -2.32 -11.82 0.32
C VAL A 538 -1.34 -12.17 1.43
N ALA A 539 -0.03 -12.17 1.16
CA ALA A 539 1.01 -12.40 2.17
C ALA A 539 1.06 -11.31 3.25
N LEU A 540 0.55 -10.11 2.98
CA LEU A 540 0.40 -9.03 3.96
C LEU A 540 -0.86 -9.18 4.81
N ALA A 541 -1.98 -9.57 4.19
CA ALA A 541 -3.29 -9.57 4.83
C ALA A 541 -3.60 -10.89 5.59
N ALA A 542 -3.23 -12.05 5.06
CA ALA A 542 -3.49 -13.34 5.71
C ALA A 542 -2.89 -13.48 7.14
N PRO A 543 -1.65 -13.04 7.42
CA PRO A 543 -1.06 -13.16 8.76
C PRO A 543 -1.76 -12.32 9.82
N GLN A 544 -2.45 -11.25 9.42
CA GLN A 544 -3.16 -10.38 10.34
C GLN A 544 -4.30 -11.12 11.04
N VAL A 545 -4.95 -12.10 10.39
CA VAL A 545 -5.96 -12.95 11.03
C VAL A 545 -5.35 -13.74 12.20
N ILE A 546 -4.12 -14.26 12.02
CA ILE A 546 -3.38 -14.94 13.08
C ILE A 546 -3.06 -13.96 14.22
N ALA A 547 -2.55 -12.78 13.87
CA ALA A 547 -2.25 -11.73 14.85
C ALA A 547 -3.48 -11.36 15.68
N THR A 548 -4.64 -11.25 15.04
CA THR A 548 -5.91 -10.96 15.70
C THR A 548 -6.36 -12.05 16.66
N LEU A 549 -6.32 -13.31 16.24
CA LEU A 549 -6.73 -14.45 17.08
C LEU A 549 -5.81 -14.60 18.29
N VAL A 550 -4.49 -14.44 18.09
CA VAL A 550 -3.51 -14.48 19.19
C VAL A 550 -3.69 -13.28 20.12
N SER A 551 -3.89 -12.07 19.59
CA SER A 551 -4.16 -10.88 20.40
C SER A 551 -5.42 -11.06 21.25
N SER A 552 -6.49 -11.61 20.66
CA SER A 552 -7.73 -11.93 21.38
C SER A 552 -7.50 -12.92 22.52
N ALA A 553 -6.69 -13.96 22.30
CA ALA A 553 -6.34 -14.94 23.33
C ALA A 553 -5.51 -14.31 24.47
N ILE A 554 -4.51 -13.48 24.15
CA ILE A 554 -3.69 -12.77 25.14
C ILE A 554 -4.57 -11.80 25.95
N PHE A 555 -5.43 -11.03 25.29
CA PHE A 555 -6.37 -10.15 25.99
C PHE A 555 -7.32 -10.94 26.89
N LYS A 556 -7.86 -12.06 26.42
CA LYS A 556 -8.73 -12.90 27.26
C LYS A 556 -8.01 -13.42 28.52
N ALA A 557 -6.70 -13.67 28.44
CA ALA A 557 -5.91 -14.16 29.56
C ALA A 557 -5.43 -13.07 30.53
N LEU A 558 -5.09 -11.87 30.02
CA LEU A 558 -4.37 -10.84 30.79
C LEU A 558 -5.15 -9.54 31.02
N GLN A 559 -6.23 -9.29 30.26
CA GLN A 559 -6.98 -8.03 30.36
C GLN A 559 -7.61 -7.88 31.74
N LYS A 560 -7.53 -6.67 32.29
CA LYS A 560 -8.24 -6.29 33.51
C LYS A 560 -9.46 -5.41 33.20
N PRO A 561 -10.39 -5.25 34.16
CA PRO A 561 -11.52 -4.33 34.01
C PRO A 561 -11.05 -2.90 33.71
N ARG A 562 -11.79 -2.19 32.86
CA ARG A 562 -11.48 -0.79 32.53
C ARG A 562 -11.56 0.08 33.79
N GLY A 563 -10.52 0.89 34.02
CA GLY A 563 -10.39 1.71 35.23
C GLY A 563 -9.64 1.02 36.38
N SER A 564 -9.11 -0.18 36.18
CA SER A 564 -8.23 -0.85 37.16
C SER A 564 -6.74 -0.64 36.83
N VAL A 565 -5.91 -0.67 37.88
CA VAL A 565 -4.46 -0.42 37.80
C VAL A 565 -3.70 -1.67 37.30
N GLY A 566 -2.62 -1.46 36.54
CA GLY A 566 -1.69 -2.50 36.10
C GLY A 566 -2.21 -3.42 35.01
N ASP A 567 -3.02 -2.92 34.07
CA ASP A 567 -3.40 -3.69 32.88
C ASP A 567 -2.28 -3.63 31.83
N GLU A 568 -1.41 -4.65 31.81
CA GLU A 568 -0.33 -4.76 30.83
C GLU A 568 -0.69 -5.59 29.59
N SER A 569 -1.98 -5.90 29.39
CA SER A 569 -2.38 -6.83 28.33
C SER A 569 -2.00 -6.35 26.92
N VAL A 570 -2.05 -5.03 26.66
CA VAL A 570 -1.63 -4.47 25.38
C VAL A 570 -0.11 -4.57 25.21
N ALA A 571 0.66 -4.30 26.26
CA ALA A 571 2.11 -4.42 26.22
C ALA A 571 2.56 -5.85 25.87
N TRP A 572 1.90 -6.88 26.42
CA TRP A 572 2.16 -8.27 26.06
C TRP A 572 1.84 -8.62 24.60
N VAL A 573 0.76 -8.05 24.06
CA VAL A 573 0.41 -8.20 22.64
C VAL A 573 1.45 -7.54 21.73
N LEU A 574 1.96 -6.35 22.10
CA LEU A 574 3.06 -5.69 21.39
C LEU A 574 4.37 -6.50 21.44
N ARG A 575 4.70 -7.05 22.62
CA ARG A 575 5.87 -7.94 22.81
C ARG A 575 5.73 -9.19 21.95
N PHE A 576 4.57 -9.85 21.92
CA PHE A 576 4.35 -10.97 21.00
C PHE A 576 4.66 -10.57 19.54
N GLY A 577 4.20 -9.39 19.13
CA GLY A 577 4.46 -8.88 17.78
C GLY A 577 5.95 -8.72 17.45
N GLY A 578 6.79 -8.31 18.38
CA GLY A 578 8.23 -8.27 18.11
C GLY A 578 8.90 -9.66 18.08
N VAL A 579 8.36 -10.72 18.73
CA VAL A 579 8.90 -12.10 18.55
C VAL A 579 8.76 -12.46 17.08
N CYS A 580 7.60 -12.16 16.49
CA CYS A 580 7.34 -12.38 15.08
C CYS A 580 8.29 -11.56 14.20
N ALA A 581 8.73 -10.38 14.63
CA ALA A 581 9.75 -9.61 13.93
C ALA A 581 11.15 -10.26 14.00
N LEU A 582 11.52 -10.96 15.06
CA LEU A 582 12.75 -11.78 15.06
C LEU A 582 12.67 -12.93 14.05
N LEU A 583 11.52 -13.59 13.97
CA LEU A 583 11.29 -14.61 12.95
C LEU A 583 11.43 -14.00 11.54
N ALA A 584 10.86 -12.82 11.32
CA ALA A 584 11.01 -12.08 10.06
C ALA A 584 12.50 -11.76 9.79
N ALA A 585 13.24 -11.24 10.77
CA ALA A 585 14.67 -10.95 10.64
C ALA A 585 15.49 -12.18 10.24
N TRP A 586 15.21 -13.33 10.87
CA TRP A 586 15.84 -14.60 10.51
C TRP A 586 15.49 -15.06 9.08
N LEU A 587 14.24 -14.89 8.66
CA LEU A 587 13.83 -15.16 7.28
C LEU A 587 14.52 -14.21 6.29
N THR A 588 14.75 -12.94 6.66
CA THR A 588 15.45 -11.95 5.81
C THR A 588 16.88 -12.38 5.51
N MET A 589 17.53 -13.11 6.42
CA MET A 589 18.88 -13.66 6.18
C MET A 589 18.92 -14.64 5.01
N ARG A 590 17.77 -15.22 4.62
CA ARG A 590 17.67 -16.18 3.52
C ARG A 590 17.45 -15.52 2.15
N VAL A 591 17.11 -14.22 2.12
CA VAL A 591 16.95 -13.46 0.87
C VAL A 591 18.33 -13.24 0.24
N GLY A 592 18.49 -13.45 -1.06
CA GLY A 592 19.77 -13.23 -1.75
C GLY A 592 19.91 -11.81 -2.30
N GLU A 593 21.14 -11.30 -2.38
CA GLU A 593 21.49 -10.03 -3.04
C GLU A 593 22.75 -10.20 -3.90
N GLU A 594 22.75 -9.66 -5.13
CA GLU A 594 23.88 -9.76 -6.07
C GLU A 594 25.17 -9.08 -5.59
N ALA A 595 25.06 -8.07 -4.71
CA ALA A 595 26.22 -7.40 -4.13
C ALA A 595 27.12 -8.34 -3.31
N GLU A 596 26.59 -9.50 -2.86
CA GLU A 596 27.39 -10.55 -2.22
C GLU A 596 28.02 -11.52 -3.24
N ASP A 597 27.35 -11.80 -4.37
CA ASP A 597 27.88 -12.64 -5.44
C ASP A 597 29.10 -11.99 -6.12
N LEU A 598 29.06 -10.68 -6.38
CA LEU A 598 30.21 -9.93 -6.92
C LEU A 598 31.41 -9.86 -5.96
N ARG A 599 31.18 -9.97 -4.65
CA ARG A 599 32.25 -10.01 -3.64
C ARG A 599 32.83 -11.41 -3.45
N GLY A 600 32.04 -12.46 -3.67
CA GLY A 600 32.51 -13.84 -3.73
C GLY A 600 33.50 -14.03 -4.89
N ASP A 601 33.14 -13.58 -6.09
CA ASP A 601 34.00 -13.66 -7.28
C ASP A 601 35.28 -12.79 -7.15
N ALA A 602 35.19 -11.63 -6.50
CA ALA A 602 36.37 -10.80 -6.26
C ALA A 602 37.33 -11.38 -5.20
N GLY A 603 36.83 -12.28 -4.33
CA GLY A 603 37.63 -13.04 -3.37
C GLY A 603 38.38 -14.21 -4.03
N GLU A 604 37.69 -14.97 -4.89
CA GLU A 604 38.29 -16.09 -5.63
C GLU A 604 39.25 -15.63 -6.73
N GLY A 605 39.02 -14.45 -7.33
CA GLY A 605 39.91 -13.84 -8.32
C GLY A 605 41.28 -13.38 -7.78
N ARG A 606 41.46 -13.31 -6.45
CA ARG A 606 42.76 -12.96 -5.83
C ARG A 606 43.60 -14.16 -5.41
N GLU A 607 43.03 -15.35 -5.27
CA GLU A 607 43.80 -16.57 -4.95
C GLU A 607 44.30 -17.32 -6.21
N GLY A 608 43.72 -17.05 -7.38
CA GLY A 608 44.12 -17.67 -8.65
C GLY A 608 45.33 -17.04 -9.38
N ALA A 609 45.78 -15.84 -8.99
CA ALA A 609 46.83 -15.11 -9.70
C ALA A 609 48.27 -15.34 -9.16
N GLY A 610 48.45 -16.28 -8.22
CA GLY A 610 49.72 -16.48 -7.50
C GLY A 610 50.50 -17.77 -7.82
N ARG A 611 50.06 -18.61 -8.77
CA ARG A 611 50.76 -19.86 -9.13
C ARG A 611 50.78 -20.12 -10.63
N VAL A 612 51.52 -19.30 -11.36
CA VAL A 612 52.20 -19.73 -12.59
C VAL A 612 53.57 -19.04 -12.62
N HIS A 613 54.58 -19.74 -12.12
CA HIS A 613 55.97 -19.55 -12.47
C HIS A 613 56.59 -20.93 -12.65
#